data_AF-A0A4R1XD11-F1
#
_entry.id   AF-A0A4R1XD11-F1
#
_cell.length_a   1.000
_cell.length_b   1.000
_cell.length_c   1.000
_cell.angle_alpha   90.00
_cell.angle_beta   90.00
_cell.angle_gamma   90.00
#
_symmetry.space_group_name_H-M   'P 1'
#
loop_
_entity.id
_entity.type
_entity.pdbx_description
1 polymer ?
#
loop_
_entity_poly.entity_id
_entity_poly.type
_entity_poly.pdbx_seq_one_letter_code
_entity_poly.pdbx_strand_id
1 'polypeptide(L)'
;MVNTRGFKMSILLVLSLMLQACVDMDILMTPDIDSYLTDKDGSFVRNCKGHPLSKKSSWTNDFWERNNLPKGTIDFVCVDGKAYLPGQEPKK
;
A
#
# COMPACT_ATOMS: atom_id res chain seq x y z
N MET A 1 56.19 -10.20 -24.58
CA MET A 1 55.82 -8.83 -24.14
C MET A 1 54.30 -8.73 -24.25
N VAL A 2 53.57 -9.00 -23.17
CA VAL A 2 52.09 -9.04 -23.20
C VAL A 2 51.58 -7.60 -23.20
N ASN A 3 50.83 -7.24 -24.23
CA ASN A 3 50.26 -5.90 -24.40
C ASN A 3 49.23 -5.62 -23.31
N THR A 4 49.71 -5.10 -22.18
CA THR A 4 48.97 -4.84 -20.93
C THR A 4 47.89 -3.77 -21.07
N ARG A 5 47.83 -3.04 -22.19
CA ARG A 5 46.75 -2.09 -22.50
C ARG A 5 45.47 -2.77 -22.94
N GLY A 6 45.54 -3.79 -23.80
CA GLY A 6 44.36 -4.51 -24.28
C GLY A 6 43.69 -5.33 -23.18
N PHE A 7 44.50 -5.98 -22.33
CA PHE A 7 44.01 -6.81 -21.23
C PHE A 7 43.23 -5.99 -20.17
N LYS A 8 43.68 -4.76 -19.89
CA LYS A 8 43.00 -3.84 -18.96
C LYS A 8 41.65 -3.37 -19.50
N MET A 9 41.53 -3.13 -20.81
CA MET A 9 40.28 -2.69 -21.43
C MET A 9 39.25 -3.82 -21.53
N SER A 10 39.68 -5.07 -21.71
CA SER A 10 38.80 -6.24 -21.70
C SER A 10 38.19 -6.52 -20.32
N ILE A 11 38.94 -6.30 -19.24
CA ILE A 11 38.43 -6.44 -17.86
C ILE A 11 37.35 -5.38 -17.58
N LEU A 12 37.57 -4.14 -18.01
CA LEU A 12 36.59 -3.06 -17.84
C LEU A 12 35.28 -3.34 -18.59
N LEU A 13 35.36 -3.90 -19.80
CA LEU A 13 34.18 -4.26 -20.59
C LEU A 13 33.34 -5.37 -19.94
N VAL A 14 33.98 -6.41 -19.38
CA VAL A 14 33.29 -7.50 -18.68
C VAL A 14 32.63 -7.03 -17.38
N LEU A 15 33.27 -6.11 -16.64
CA LEU A 15 32.70 -5.48 -15.45
C LEU A 15 31.51 -4.57 -15.77
N SER A 16 31.54 -3.84 -16.90
CA SER A 16 30.40 -3.01 -17.33
C SER A 16 29.19 -3.82 -17.80
N LEU A 17 29.40 -5.02 -18.35
CA LEU A 17 28.32 -5.94 -18.74
C LEU A 17 27.55 -6.51 -17.52
N MET A 18 28.23 -6.66 -16.37
CA MET A 18 27.59 -7.10 -15.12
C MET A 18 26.75 -6.00 -14.45
N LEU A 19 26.94 -4.72 -14.81
CA LEU A 19 26.17 -3.60 -14.26
C LEU A 19 24.83 -3.36 -14.94
N GLN A 20 24.52 -4.06 -16.04
CA GLN A 20 23.25 -3.95 -16.75
C GLN A 20 22.23 -5.04 -16.37
N ALA A 21 22.56 -5.91 -15.42
CA ALA A 21 21.52 -6.59 -14.68
C ALA A 21 20.85 -5.55 -13.78
N CYS A 22 19.94 -4.75 -14.35
CA CYS A 22 18.83 -4.20 -13.61
C CYS A 22 18.13 -5.40 -12.98
N VAL A 23 18.55 -5.77 -11.78
CA VAL A 23 17.68 -6.45 -10.87
C VAL A 23 16.50 -5.50 -10.72
N ASP A 24 15.36 -5.86 -11.32
CA ASP A 24 14.05 -5.37 -10.94
C ASP A 24 13.87 -5.73 -9.46
N MET A 25 14.56 -4.99 -8.59
CA MET A 25 14.34 -5.01 -7.18
C MET A 25 13.07 -4.20 -6.94
N ASP A 26 11.93 -4.74 -7.35
CA ASP A 26 10.65 -4.56 -6.64
C ASP A 26 10.75 -5.21 -5.24
N ILE A 27 11.87 -4.98 -4.54
CA ILE A 27 12.15 -5.30 -3.13
C ILE A 27 11.69 -4.14 -2.24
N LEU A 28 10.84 -3.23 -2.74
CA LEU A 28 9.84 -2.66 -1.87
C LEU A 28 8.55 -3.43 -2.15
N MET A 29 8.28 -4.37 -1.24
CA MET A 29 6.97 -4.98 -1.02
C MET A 29 6.00 -3.84 -0.66
N THR A 30 5.62 -3.03 -1.65
CA THR A 30 4.59 -2.02 -1.52
C THR A 30 3.31 -2.80 -1.23
N PRO A 31 2.64 -2.55 -0.10
CA PRO A 31 1.37 -3.19 0.17
C PRO A 31 0.47 -2.91 -1.03
N ASP A 32 -0.06 -3.97 -1.64
CA ASP A 32 -0.93 -3.89 -2.80
C ASP A 32 -2.06 -2.90 -2.50
N ILE A 33 -1.95 -1.68 -3.03
CA ILE A 33 -2.88 -0.58 -2.75
C ILE A 33 -4.29 -0.99 -3.19
N ASP A 34 -4.40 -1.86 -4.20
CA ASP A 34 -5.67 -2.39 -4.68
C ASP A 34 -6.36 -3.32 -3.69
N SER A 35 -5.65 -3.80 -2.66
CA SER A 35 -6.22 -4.61 -1.59
C SER A 35 -6.97 -3.79 -0.52
N TYR A 36 -6.79 -2.46 -0.48
CA TYR A 36 -7.38 -1.57 0.52
C TYR A 36 -8.49 -0.68 -0.03
N LEU A 37 -9.48 -0.36 0.82
CA LEU A 37 -10.47 0.66 0.49
C LEU A 37 -9.78 2.02 0.43
N THR A 38 -10.06 2.76 -0.63
CA THR A 38 -9.57 4.11 -0.84
C THR A 38 -10.72 5.07 -1.03
N ASP A 39 -10.56 6.30 -0.58
CA ASP A 39 -11.49 7.39 -0.87
C ASP A 39 -11.29 7.95 -2.29
N LYS A 40 -12.02 9.03 -2.60
CA LYS A 40 -11.96 9.69 -3.91
C LYS A 40 -10.59 10.33 -4.21
N ASP A 41 -9.84 10.67 -3.18
CA ASP A 41 -8.51 11.28 -3.28
C ASP A 41 -7.39 10.22 -3.31
N GLY A 42 -7.76 8.93 -3.26
CA GLY A 42 -6.84 7.80 -3.25
C GLY A 42 -6.23 7.50 -1.88
N SER A 43 -6.69 8.17 -0.81
CA SER A 43 -6.21 7.91 0.55
C SER A 43 -6.88 6.67 1.14
N PHE A 44 -6.16 5.94 2.00
CA PHE A 44 -6.71 4.75 2.64
C PHE A 44 -7.87 5.10 3.58
N VAL A 45 -8.98 4.40 3.42
CA VAL A 45 -10.10 4.46 4.36
C VAL A 45 -9.69 3.71 5.63
N ARG A 46 -9.66 4.42 6.75
CA ARG A 46 -9.20 3.90 8.05
C ARG A 46 -10.37 3.77 9.03
N ASN A 47 -10.35 2.74 9.85
CA ASN A 47 -11.30 2.62 10.95
C ASN A 47 -11.07 3.68 12.04
N CYS A 48 -11.91 3.69 13.07
CA CYS A 48 -11.80 4.63 14.21
C CYS A 48 -10.55 4.48 15.09
N LYS A 49 -9.69 3.49 14.80
CA LYS A 49 -8.39 3.28 15.45
C LYS A 49 -7.21 3.61 14.53
N GLY A 50 -7.46 4.10 13.31
CA GLY A 50 -6.44 4.45 12.33
C GLY A 50 -5.94 3.30 11.44
N HIS A 51 -6.50 2.10 11.57
CA HIS A 51 -6.10 0.95 10.74
C HIS A 51 -6.84 0.97 9.39
N PRO A 52 -6.14 0.75 8.26
CA PRO A 52 -6.76 0.73 6.95
C PRO A 52 -7.70 -0.47 6.79
N LEU A 53 -8.81 -0.27 6.10
CA LEU A 53 -9.80 -1.30 5.81
C LEU A 53 -9.50 -1.96 4.46
N SER A 54 -9.41 -3.28 4.42
CA SER A 54 -9.16 -4.04 3.18
C SER A 54 -10.46 -4.33 2.43
N LYS A 55 -10.45 -4.35 1.08
CA LYS A 55 -11.63 -4.61 0.24
C LYS A 55 -12.25 -6.00 0.46
N LYS A 56 -11.42 -7.01 0.75
CA LYS A 56 -11.82 -8.44 0.84
C LYS A 56 -11.60 -9.07 2.22
N SER A 57 -11.38 -8.28 3.27
CA SER A 57 -11.13 -8.82 4.61
C SER A 57 -12.44 -9.08 5.37
N SER A 58 -12.51 -10.21 6.06
CA SER A 58 -13.58 -10.50 7.03
C SER A 58 -13.66 -9.43 8.10
N TRP A 59 -12.51 -8.92 8.56
CA TRP A 59 -12.47 -7.88 9.58
C TRP A 59 -13.08 -6.55 9.12
N THR A 60 -12.98 -6.22 7.83
CA THR A 60 -13.67 -5.06 7.24
C THR A 60 -15.18 -5.27 7.23
N ASN A 61 -15.64 -6.48 6.91
CA ASN A 61 -17.06 -6.81 6.98
C ASN A 61 -17.59 -6.72 8.43
N ASP A 62 -16.84 -7.25 9.39
CA ASP A 62 -17.16 -7.16 10.82
C ASP A 62 -17.17 -5.71 11.32
N PHE A 63 -16.33 -4.84 10.73
CA PHE A 63 -16.36 -3.41 11.02
C PHE A 63 -17.69 -2.79 10.58
N TRP A 64 -18.16 -3.08 9.37
CA TRP A 64 -19.46 -2.59 8.91
C TRP A 64 -20.62 -3.10 9.75
N GLU A 65 -20.64 -4.40 10.04
CA GLU A 65 -21.70 -5.03 10.81
C GLU A 65 -21.76 -4.50 12.26
N ARG A 66 -20.62 -4.38 12.95
CA ARG A 66 -20.60 -3.85 14.34
C ARG A 66 -21.01 -2.39 14.44
N ASN A 67 -20.78 -1.59 13.40
CA ASN A 67 -21.16 -0.18 13.37
C ASN A 67 -22.52 0.05 12.71
N ASN A 68 -23.21 -1.00 12.27
CA ASN A 68 -24.50 -0.93 11.56
C ASN A 68 -24.42 -0.06 10.30
N LEU A 69 -23.32 -0.17 9.57
CA LEU A 69 -23.04 0.57 8.34
C LEU A 69 -23.24 -0.33 7.11
N PRO A 70 -23.67 0.23 5.96
CA PRO A 70 -23.65 -0.49 4.69
C PRO A 70 -22.25 -1.00 4.33
N LYS A 71 -22.18 -2.17 3.69
CA LYS A 71 -20.89 -2.72 3.26
C LYS A 71 -20.28 -1.83 2.18
N GLY A 72 -19.00 -1.49 2.36
CA GLY A 72 -18.27 -0.64 1.43
C GLY A 72 -18.49 0.86 1.64
N THR A 73 -19.12 1.27 2.74
CA THR A 73 -19.15 2.69 3.13
C THR A 73 -17.73 3.23 3.28
N ILE A 74 -17.42 4.33 2.58
CA ILE A 74 -16.12 5.01 2.70
C ILE A 74 -16.23 6.34 3.44
N ASP A 75 -17.43 6.92 3.47
CA ASP A 75 -17.74 8.17 4.18
C ASP A 75 -18.43 7.85 5.51
N PHE A 76 -17.70 8.01 6.61
CA PHE A 76 -18.21 7.86 7.98
C PHE A 76 -17.42 8.73 8.95
N VAL A 77 -18.03 9.01 10.10
CA VAL A 77 -17.40 9.75 11.20
C VAL A 77 -17.21 8.85 12.40
N CYS A 78 -16.16 9.07 13.17
CA CYS A 78 -15.85 8.32 14.38
C CYS A 78 -16.16 9.16 15.63
N VAL A 79 -17.05 8.67 16.47
CA VAL A 79 -17.41 9.27 17.76
C VAL A 79 -17.26 8.21 18.84
N ASP A 80 -16.45 8.49 19.86
CA ASP A 80 -16.17 7.58 20.98
C ASP A 80 -15.76 6.14 20.56
N GLY A 81 -15.01 6.05 19.45
CA GLY A 81 -14.52 4.78 18.91
C GLY A 81 -15.54 3.98 18.08
N LYS A 82 -16.76 4.51 17.88
CA LYS A 82 -17.80 3.93 17.02
C LYS A 82 -17.96 4.76 15.74
N ALA A 83 -18.18 4.09 14.62
CA ALA A 83 -18.38 4.71 13.32
C ALA A 83 -19.86 4.95 13.04
N TYR A 84 -20.17 6.10 12.43
CA TYR A 84 -21.53 6.53 12.08
C TYR A 84 -21.55 7.10 10.67
N LEU A 85 -22.69 6.98 9.98
CA LEU A 85 -22.91 7.79 8.79
C LEU A 85 -22.98 9.26 9.20
N PRO A 86 -22.45 10.20 8.40
CA PRO A 86 -22.53 11.62 8.71
C PRO A 86 -23.97 12.08 8.96
N GLY A 87 -24.19 12.79 10.06
CA GLY A 87 -25.50 13.23 10.54
C GLY A 87 -26.26 12.21 11.40
N GLN A 88 -25.76 10.97 11.53
CA GLN A 88 -26.33 9.93 12.39
C GLN A 88 -25.55 9.75 13.70
N GLU A 89 -24.45 10.46 13.87
CA GLU A 89 -23.70 10.50 15.12
C GLU A 89 -24.55 11.04 16.29
N PRO A 90 -24.32 10.56 17.51
CA PRO A 90 -24.97 11.10 18.70
C PRO A 90 -24.67 12.60 18.82
N LYS A 91 -25.72 13.40 19.02
CA LYS A 91 -25.57 14.82 19.32
C LYS A 91 -24.98 14.95 20.72
N LYS A 92 -23.95 15.78 20.84
CA LYS A 92 -23.40 16.20 22.14
C LYS A 92 -24.40 17.03 22.92
#